data_AF-A0A2R6DVA2-F1
#
_entry.id   AF-A0A2R6DVA2-F1
#
_cell.length_a   1.000
_cell.length_b   1.000
_cell.length_c   1.000
_cell.angle_alpha   90.00
_cell.angle_beta   90.00
_cell.angle_gamma   90.00
#
_symmetry.space_group_name_H-M   'P 1'
#
loop_
_entity.id
_entity.type
_entity.pdbx_description
1 polymer ?
#
loop_
_entity_poly.entity_id
_entity_poly.type
_entity_poly.pdbx_seq_one_letter_code
_entity_poly.pdbx_strand_id
1 'polypeptide(L)'
;MSNAKGDRRERELVNRLDEAGFAVMRAPASGSATERELPDVLAGNGDIFYAIEAKSAAGDRIYLDGEEVYALVYFSRNFGAKPRIGVRFDHEDWYFFHPDDLYQTDGGNYRVKRGKALAEGVDFEEFIGHSEKMTLAEIGEDDDGDEEERDSEGIRQILEAIDRGDLSIDEGVEMLG
;
A
#
# COMPACT_ATOMS: atom_id res chain seq x y z
N MET A 1 2.21 21.25 9.24
CA MET A 1 1.00 20.62 9.80
C MET A 1 1.08 20.76 11.31
N SER A 2 0.05 21.23 12.00
CA SER A 2 0.07 21.16 13.48
C SER A 2 -0.14 19.70 13.89
N ASN A 3 0.64 19.20 14.86
CA ASN A 3 0.55 17.81 15.34
C ASN A 3 -0.89 17.39 15.67
N ALA A 4 -1.74 18.33 16.12
CA ALA A 4 -3.15 18.08 16.39
C ALA A 4 -3.99 17.68 15.16
N LYS A 5 -3.70 18.19 13.95
CA LYS A 5 -4.45 17.83 12.72
C LYS A 5 -4.02 16.46 12.19
N GLY A 6 -2.73 16.14 12.24
CA GLY A 6 -2.20 14.82 11.90
C GLY A 6 -2.77 13.74 12.83
N ASP A 7 -2.66 13.98 14.14
CA ASP A 7 -3.19 13.11 15.19
C ASP A 7 -4.72 12.92 15.08
N ARG A 8 -5.47 13.90 14.57
CA ARG A 8 -6.91 13.72 14.27
C ARG A 8 -7.15 12.78 13.08
N ARG A 9 -6.38 12.90 11.99
CA ARG A 9 -6.56 12.07 10.80
C ARG A 9 -6.09 10.64 11.03
N GLU A 10 -5.00 10.43 11.76
CA GLU A 10 -4.60 9.08 12.19
C GLU A 10 -5.68 8.43 13.06
N ARG A 11 -6.28 9.16 14.01
CA ARG A 11 -7.41 8.64 14.80
C ARG A 11 -8.63 8.31 13.94
N GLU A 12 -8.93 9.13 12.93
CA GLU A 12 -10.01 8.85 11.98
C GLU A 12 -9.77 7.51 11.26
N LEU A 13 -8.56 7.28 10.73
CA LEU A 13 -8.21 6.03 10.06
C LEU A 13 -8.31 4.83 11.02
N VAL A 14 -7.77 4.97 12.23
CA VAL A 14 -7.79 3.92 13.25
C VAL A 14 -9.20 3.53 13.64
N ASN A 15 -10.08 4.51 13.88
CA ASN A 15 -11.47 4.24 14.22
C ASN A 15 -12.19 3.54 13.06
N ARG A 16 -11.98 3.98 11.81
CA ARG A 16 -12.59 3.33 10.64
C ARG A 16 -12.16 1.87 10.50
N LEU A 17 -10.87 1.58 10.70
CA LEU A 17 -10.35 0.21 10.62
C LEU A 17 -10.88 -0.68 11.77
N ASP A 18 -10.97 -0.13 12.99
CA ASP A 18 -11.55 -0.83 14.15
C ASP A 18 -13.05 -1.14 13.93
N GLU A 19 -13.80 -0.16 13.43
CA GLU A 19 -15.21 -0.33 13.04
C GLU A 19 -15.40 -1.36 11.92
N ALA A 20 -14.40 -1.52 11.04
CA ALA A 20 -14.36 -2.54 9.99
C ALA A 20 -13.88 -3.92 10.47
N GLY A 21 -13.63 -4.11 11.78
CA GLY A 21 -13.27 -5.40 12.37
C GLY A 21 -11.78 -5.72 12.39
N PHE A 22 -10.91 -4.75 12.08
CA PHE A 22 -9.47 -4.90 12.31
C PHE A 22 -9.14 -4.64 13.78
N ALA A 23 -8.23 -5.41 14.36
CA ALA A 23 -7.52 -4.99 15.56
C ALA A 23 -6.45 -3.96 15.15
N VAL A 24 -6.46 -2.79 15.77
CA VAL A 24 -5.61 -1.66 15.36
C VAL A 24 -4.76 -1.14 16.51
N MET A 25 -3.50 -0.82 16.22
CA MET A 25 -2.62 -0.07 17.11
C MET A 25 -1.98 1.11 16.38
N ARG A 26 -1.82 2.23 17.09
CA ARG A 26 -1.00 3.36 16.65
C ARG A 26 0.40 3.23 17.24
N ALA A 27 1.43 3.51 16.46
CA ALA A 27 2.78 3.55 17.00
C ALA A 27 2.93 4.74 17.99
N PRO A 28 3.62 4.54 19.12
CA PRO A 28 3.88 5.62 20.06
C PRO A 28 4.83 6.63 19.43
N ALA A 29 4.30 7.82 19.09
CA ALA A 29 5.01 8.93 18.49
C ALA A 29 5.92 8.49 17.33
N SER A 30 5.35 8.39 16.12
CA SER A 30 6.08 8.20 14.85
C SER A 30 7.08 9.32 14.50
N GLY A 31 7.42 10.21 15.44
CA GLY A 31 8.46 11.22 15.32
C GLY A 31 9.48 11.15 16.46
N SER A 32 10.77 11.25 16.10
CA SER A 32 12.04 11.54 16.84
C SER A 32 12.24 11.09 18.31
N ALA A 33 11.28 10.44 18.95
CA ALA A 33 11.33 10.02 20.34
C ALA A 33 11.94 8.61 20.49
N THR A 34 12.05 7.87 19.38
CA THR A 34 12.73 6.58 19.34
C THR A 34 13.60 6.50 18.08
N GLU A 35 14.72 5.79 18.16
CA GLU A 35 15.56 5.43 16.99
C GLU A 35 14.89 4.37 16.10
N ARG A 36 13.67 3.92 16.45
CA ARG A 36 12.94 2.88 15.74
C ARG A 36 12.02 3.54 14.75
N GLU A 37 12.23 3.24 13.48
CA GLU A 37 11.33 3.63 12.42
C GLU A 37 10.12 2.70 12.45
N LEU A 38 8.95 3.25 12.79
CA LEU A 38 7.70 2.53 12.96
C LEU A 38 6.65 3.13 12.02
N PRO A 39 5.74 2.31 11.46
CA PRO A 39 4.59 2.84 10.73
C PRO A 39 3.67 3.61 11.70
N ASP A 40 2.88 4.54 11.18
CA ASP A 40 1.87 5.25 11.98
C ASP A 40 0.82 4.29 12.58
N VAL A 41 0.35 3.34 11.78
CA VAL A 41 -0.72 2.40 12.15
C VAL A 41 -0.31 0.97 11.78
N LEU A 42 -0.57 0.04 12.69
CA LEU A 42 -0.56 -1.39 12.41
C LEU A 42 -1.98 -1.91 12.62
N ALA A 43 -2.51 -2.63 11.64
CA ALA A 43 -3.86 -3.18 11.67
C ALA A 43 -3.85 -4.64 11.21
N GLY A 44 -4.69 -5.49 11.80
CA GLY A 44 -4.90 -6.84 11.27
C GLY A 44 -6.21 -7.46 11.70
N ASN A 45 -6.75 -8.37 10.90
CA ASN A 45 -8.02 -9.05 11.14
C ASN A 45 -7.88 -10.57 11.33
N GLY A 46 -6.65 -11.09 11.45
CA GLY A 46 -6.33 -12.50 11.57
C GLY A 46 -5.80 -13.12 10.27
N ASP A 47 -6.26 -12.64 9.12
CA ASP A 47 -5.83 -13.11 7.80
C ASP A 47 -4.91 -12.11 7.11
N ILE A 48 -5.23 -10.81 7.21
CA ILE A 48 -4.48 -9.73 6.59
C ILE A 48 -3.92 -8.82 7.67
N PHE A 49 -2.64 -8.46 7.52
CA PHE A 49 -1.93 -7.52 8.38
C PHE A 49 -1.39 -6.38 7.52
N TYR A 50 -1.65 -5.14 7.94
CA TYR A 50 -1.21 -3.92 7.29
C TYR A 50 -0.34 -3.09 8.22
N ALA A 51 0.82 -2.67 7.71
CA ALA A 51 1.56 -1.54 8.27
C ALA A 51 1.26 -0.33 7.38
N ILE A 52 0.81 0.76 7.97
CA ILE A 52 0.27 1.91 7.25
C ILE A 52 1.00 3.18 7.67
N GLU A 53 1.54 3.88 6.68
CA GLU A 53 2.00 5.27 6.79
C GLU A 53 0.85 6.20 6.37
N ALA A 54 0.41 7.09 7.26
CA ALA A 54 -0.80 7.89 7.07
C ALA A 54 -0.46 9.35 6.78
N LYS A 55 -0.70 9.80 5.54
CA LYS A 55 -0.50 11.19 5.15
C LYS A 55 -1.82 11.89 4.84
N SER A 56 -1.91 13.16 5.19
CA SER A 56 -3.04 14.00 4.80
C SER A 56 -2.58 15.32 4.22
N ALA A 57 -3.40 15.96 3.39
CA ALA A 57 -3.11 17.29 2.86
C ALA A 57 -4.39 18.09 2.57
N ALA A 58 -4.31 19.41 2.78
CA ALA A 58 -5.34 20.33 2.30
C ALA A 58 -5.20 20.63 0.79
N GLY A 59 -3.98 20.51 0.25
CA GLY A 59 -3.66 20.79 -1.14
C GLY A 59 -4.04 19.69 -2.12
N ASP A 60 -3.43 19.72 -3.31
CA ASP A 60 -3.62 18.72 -4.38
C ASP A 60 -2.52 17.66 -4.41
N ARG A 61 -1.53 17.73 -3.49
CA ARG A 61 -0.36 16.84 -3.45
C ARG A 61 -0.03 16.44 -2.01
N ILE A 62 0.42 15.21 -1.87
CA ILE A 62 1.05 14.66 -0.68
C ILE A 62 2.46 14.20 -1.07
N TYR A 63 3.42 14.47 -0.19
CA TYR A 63 4.81 14.04 -0.33
C TYR A 63 5.16 13.11 0.83
N LEU A 64 6.03 12.15 0.55
CA LEU A 64 6.64 11.28 1.54
C LEU A 64 8.15 11.29 1.35
N ASP A 65 8.88 11.25 2.45
CA ASP A 65 10.33 11.06 2.42
C ASP A 65 10.66 9.64 1.95
N GLY A 66 11.75 9.48 1.21
CA GLY A 66 12.28 8.16 0.86
C GLY A 66 12.61 7.32 2.08
N GLU A 67 13.09 7.93 3.17
CA GLU A 67 13.38 7.24 4.44
C GLU A 67 12.11 6.68 5.09
N GLU A 68 11.02 7.46 5.11
CA GLU A 68 9.71 7.00 5.63
C GLU A 68 9.20 5.77 4.86
N VAL A 69 9.34 5.78 3.53
CA VAL A 69 8.92 4.65 2.70
C VAL A 69 9.81 3.44 2.90
N TYR A 70 11.13 3.63 2.99
CA TYR A 70 12.07 2.56 3.29
C TYR A 70 11.79 1.91 4.65
N ALA A 71 11.60 2.73 5.69
CA ALA A 71 11.22 2.30 7.02
C ALA A 71 9.97 1.45 7.02
N LEU A 72 8.92 1.92 6.35
CA LEU A 72 7.65 1.21 6.22
C LEU A 72 7.85 -0.17 5.58
N VAL A 73 8.57 -0.24 4.46
CA VAL A 73 8.83 -1.50 3.75
C VAL A 73 9.67 -2.45 4.61
N TYR A 74 10.71 -1.93 5.27
CA TYR A 74 11.57 -2.71 6.15
C TYR A 74 10.78 -3.28 7.34
N PHE A 75 10.00 -2.45 8.03
CA PHE A 75 9.13 -2.89 9.12
C PHE A 75 8.14 -3.95 8.64
N SER A 76 7.46 -3.70 7.51
CA SER A 76 6.45 -4.58 6.95
C SER A 76 7.00 -5.97 6.65
N ARG A 77 8.18 -6.04 6.01
CA ARG A 77 8.87 -7.31 5.72
C ARG A 77 9.21 -8.09 6.98
N ASN A 78 9.76 -7.42 7.99
CA ASN A 78 10.17 -8.08 9.24
C ASN A 78 8.99 -8.47 10.13
N PHE A 79 7.90 -7.71 10.07
CA PHE A 79 6.69 -7.96 10.86
C PHE A 79 5.79 -9.03 10.22
N GLY A 80 5.82 -9.16 8.90
CA GLY A 80 4.85 -9.97 8.14
C GLY A 80 3.56 -9.20 7.84
N ALA A 81 3.67 -7.89 7.60
CA ALA A 81 2.55 -7.03 7.20
C ALA A 81 2.73 -6.56 5.75
N LYS A 82 1.63 -6.19 5.10
CA LYS A 82 1.65 -5.53 3.79
C LYS A 82 1.90 -4.02 3.99
N PRO A 83 2.90 -3.40 3.34
CA PRO A 83 3.16 -1.97 3.45
C PRO A 83 2.09 -1.19 2.68
N ARG A 84 1.51 -0.17 3.31
CA ARG A 84 0.47 0.66 2.71
C ARG A 84 0.69 2.13 3.02
N ILE A 85 0.53 2.97 2.01
CA ILE A 85 0.53 4.42 2.18
C ILE A 85 -0.92 4.88 2.10
N GLY A 86 -1.48 5.24 3.25
CA GLY A 86 -2.83 5.79 3.37
C GLY A 86 -2.80 7.30 3.15
N VAL A 87 -3.54 7.78 2.16
CA VAL A 87 -3.59 9.21 1.82
C VAL A 87 -5.00 9.79 1.93
N ARG A 88 -5.07 10.98 2.54
CA ARG A 88 -6.33 11.69 2.77
C ARG A 88 -6.23 13.16 2.37
N PHE A 89 -6.84 13.51 1.25
CA PHE A 89 -6.99 14.92 0.83
C PHE A 89 -8.21 15.55 1.50
N ASP A 90 -8.17 16.81 1.90
CA ASP A 90 -9.34 17.47 2.50
C ASP A 90 -10.56 17.36 1.56
N HIS A 91 -11.71 16.99 2.15
CA HIS A 91 -13.02 16.73 1.52
C HIS A 91 -13.18 15.44 0.71
N GLU A 92 -12.12 14.63 0.54
CA GLU A 92 -12.22 13.33 -0.18
C GLU A 92 -12.47 12.15 0.77
N ASP A 93 -12.17 10.91 0.39
CA ASP A 93 -12.05 9.76 1.28
C ASP A 93 -10.57 9.35 1.48
N TRP A 94 -10.34 8.25 2.21
CA TRP A 94 -9.03 7.61 2.28
C TRP A 94 -8.78 6.77 1.02
N TYR A 95 -7.55 6.86 0.52
CA TYR A 95 -7.06 6.01 -0.57
C TYR A 95 -5.75 5.37 -0.15
N PHE A 96 -5.52 4.13 -0.58
CA PHE A 96 -4.37 3.33 -0.18
C PHE A 96 -3.56 2.93 -1.41
N PHE A 97 -2.25 2.90 -1.23
CA PHE A 97 -1.29 2.54 -2.27
C PHE A 97 -0.26 1.56 -1.73
N HIS A 98 0.23 0.65 -2.58
CA HIS A 98 1.53 0.06 -2.35
C HIS A 98 2.61 1.14 -2.57
N PRO A 99 3.74 1.12 -1.85
CA PRO A 99 4.83 2.06 -2.09
C PRO A 99 5.26 2.20 -3.55
N ASP A 100 5.30 1.08 -4.28
CA ASP A 100 5.74 1.04 -5.68
C ASP A 100 4.73 1.69 -6.66
N ASP A 101 3.48 1.92 -6.23
CA ASP A 101 2.47 2.59 -7.07
C ASP A 101 2.66 4.11 -7.09
N LEU A 102 3.49 4.65 -6.20
CA LEU A 102 3.70 6.08 -6.07
C LEU A 102 4.80 6.58 -7.02
N TYR A 103 4.65 7.83 -7.46
CA TYR A 103 5.68 8.49 -8.25
C TYR A 103 6.88 8.81 -7.36
N GLN A 104 8.00 8.14 -7.61
CA GLN A 104 9.30 8.49 -7.04
C GLN A 104 9.94 9.62 -7.86
N THR A 105 10.40 10.64 -7.15
CA THR A 105 11.17 11.75 -7.71
C THR A 105 12.64 11.37 -7.85
N ASP A 106 13.40 12.09 -8.68
CA ASP A 106 14.85 11.86 -8.84
C ASP A 106 15.64 11.97 -7.54
N GLY A 107 15.11 12.67 -6.53
CA GLY A 107 15.70 12.78 -5.19
C GLY A 107 15.36 11.64 -4.24
N GLY A 108 14.68 10.58 -4.69
CA GLY A 108 14.31 9.42 -3.89
C GLY A 108 13.01 9.58 -3.08
N ASN A 109 12.46 10.80 -2.99
CA ASN A 109 11.18 11.08 -2.33
C ASN A 109 9.99 10.67 -3.18
N TYR A 110 8.84 10.46 -2.54
CA TYR A 110 7.61 10.03 -3.20
C TYR A 110 6.56 11.13 -3.22
N ARG A 111 5.68 11.09 -4.21
CA ARG A 111 4.56 12.02 -4.33
C ARG A 111 3.31 11.36 -4.91
N VAL A 112 2.16 11.68 -4.32
CA VAL A 112 0.85 11.41 -4.91
C VAL A 112 0.07 12.70 -5.15
N LYS A 113 -0.59 12.81 -6.30
CA LYS A 113 -1.52 13.89 -6.63
C LYS A 113 -2.95 13.44 -6.33
N ARG A 114 -3.82 14.38 -5.94
CA ARG A 114 -5.24 14.11 -5.67
C ARG A 114 -5.93 13.38 -6.83
N GLY A 115 -5.67 13.81 -8.07
CA GLY A 115 -6.26 13.17 -9.25
C GLY A 115 -5.88 11.69 -9.39
N LYS A 116 -4.62 11.33 -9.08
CA LYS A 116 -4.18 9.93 -9.06
C LYS A 116 -4.83 9.15 -7.92
N ALA A 117 -4.95 9.75 -6.73
CA ALA A 117 -5.66 9.13 -5.60
C ALA A 117 -7.10 8.76 -5.96
N LEU A 118 -7.83 9.68 -6.58
CA LEU A 118 -9.23 9.47 -6.98
C LEU A 118 -9.39 8.44 -8.11
N ALA A 119 -8.41 8.35 -9.02
CA ALA A 119 -8.50 7.48 -10.20
C ALA A 119 -7.98 6.07 -9.96
N GLU A 120 -6.85 5.95 -9.25
CA GLU A 120 -6.06 4.71 -9.14
C GLU A 120 -5.96 4.20 -7.69
N GLY A 121 -6.30 5.02 -6.70
CA GLY A 121 -6.17 4.61 -5.30
C GLY A 121 -7.17 3.52 -4.94
N VAL A 122 -6.70 2.53 -4.17
CA VAL A 122 -7.58 1.55 -3.51
C VAL A 122 -8.42 2.32 -2.50
N ASP A 123 -9.74 2.29 -2.65
CA ASP A 123 -10.62 2.97 -1.71
C ASP A 123 -10.75 2.17 -0.40
N PHE A 124 -11.39 2.76 0.62
CA PHE A 124 -11.45 2.13 1.93
C PHE A 124 -12.23 0.81 1.94
N GLU A 125 -13.30 0.67 1.15
CA GLU A 125 -14.11 -0.55 1.12
C GLU A 125 -13.35 -1.69 0.44
N GLU A 126 -12.64 -1.37 -0.65
CA GLU A 126 -11.73 -2.30 -1.30
C GLU A 126 -10.57 -2.69 -0.38
N PHE A 127 -10.01 -1.73 0.34
CA PHE A 127 -8.88 -1.93 1.24
C PHE A 127 -9.16 -2.95 2.37
N ILE A 128 -10.38 -2.95 2.89
CA ILE A 128 -10.84 -3.88 3.93
C ILE A 128 -11.44 -5.17 3.36
N GLY A 129 -11.44 -5.35 2.04
CA GLY A 129 -11.90 -6.57 1.36
C GLY A 129 -13.41 -6.68 1.20
N HIS A 130 -14.16 -5.56 1.24
CA HIS A 130 -15.60 -5.54 0.96
C HIS A 130 -15.93 -5.42 -0.53
N SER A 131 -14.95 -5.10 -1.37
CA SER A 131 -15.07 -5.09 -2.83
C SER A 131 -13.72 -5.37 -3.48
N GLU A 132 -13.71 -5.93 -4.69
CA GLU A 132 -12.54 -5.93 -5.58
C GLU A 132 -12.90 -5.07 -6.81
N LYS A 133 -11.99 -4.19 -7.23
CA LYS A 133 -12.18 -3.47 -8.50
C LYS A 133 -11.97 -4.45 -9.65
N MET A 134 -13.02 -4.69 -10.41
CA MET A 134 -12.89 -5.28 -11.74
C MET A 134 -12.63 -4.18 -12.76
N THR A 135 -11.51 -4.26 -13.46
CA THR A 135 -11.24 -3.38 -14.60
C THR A 135 -12.10 -3.81 -15.80
N LEU A 136 -12.45 -2.87 -16.68
CA LEU A 136 -13.17 -3.21 -17.92
C LEU A 136 -12.39 -4.18 -18.83
N ALA A 137 -11.07 -4.34 -18.61
CA ALA A 137 -10.25 -5.33 -19.30
C ALA A 137 -10.57 -6.75 -18.82
N GLU A 138 -10.70 -6.95 -17.50
CA GLU A 138 -10.98 -8.25 -16.88
C GLU A 138 -12.38 -8.80 -17.25
N ILE A 139 -13.36 -7.90 -17.49
CA ILE A 139 -14.71 -8.31 -17.96
C ILE A 139 -14.68 -8.83 -19.42
N GLY A 140 -13.61 -8.53 -20.18
CA GLY A 140 -13.43 -8.99 -21.55
C GLY A 140 -12.77 -10.35 -21.71
N GLU A 141 -12.22 -10.92 -20.63
CA GLU A 141 -11.41 -12.15 -20.63
C GLU A 141 -12.19 -13.40 -20.17
N ASP A 142 -13.37 -13.22 -19.57
CA ASP A 142 -14.24 -14.30 -19.06
C ASP A 142 -14.89 -15.21 -20.15
N ASP A 143 -14.53 -15.10 -21.44
CA ASP A 143 -15.04 -15.96 -22.53
C ASP A 143 -14.00 -16.94 -23.13
N ASP A 144 -12.75 -16.98 -22.65
CA ASP A 144 -11.71 -17.91 -23.15
C ASP A 144 -10.97 -18.66 -22.00
N GLY A 145 -11.74 -19.48 -21.26
CA GLY A 145 -11.27 -20.24 -20.07
C GLY A 145 -10.28 -21.40 -20.30
N ASP A 146 -9.36 -21.32 -21.26
CA ASP A 146 -8.31 -22.34 -21.49
C ASP A 146 -6.89 -21.76 -21.68
N GLU A 147 -6.72 -20.44 -21.86
CA GLU A 147 -5.40 -19.82 -22.09
C GLU A 147 -4.79 -19.16 -20.84
N GLU A 148 -5.59 -18.56 -19.94
CA GLU A 148 -5.08 -17.84 -18.75
C GLU A 148 -4.46 -18.74 -17.67
N GLU A 149 -4.94 -19.97 -17.51
CA GLU A 149 -4.37 -20.93 -16.55
C GLU A 149 -2.91 -21.29 -16.91
N ARG A 150 -2.54 -21.21 -18.20
CA ARG A 150 -1.19 -21.54 -18.67
C ARG A 150 -0.19 -20.42 -18.39
N ASP A 151 -0.64 -19.17 -18.45
CA ASP A 151 0.21 -18.00 -18.22
C ASP A 151 0.51 -17.81 -16.73
N SER A 152 -0.51 -18.02 -15.88
CA SER A 152 -0.38 -17.92 -14.41
C SER A 152 0.60 -18.97 -13.83
N GLU A 153 0.62 -20.18 -14.39
CA GLU A 153 1.54 -21.24 -13.95
C GLU A 153 2.99 -20.97 -14.39
N GLY A 154 3.18 -20.37 -15.57
CA GLY A 154 4.50 -19.93 -16.03
C GLY A 154 5.08 -18.81 -15.16
N ILE A 155 4.25 -17.81 -14.84
CA ILE A 155 4.63 -16.72 -13.93
C ILE A 155 4.99 -17.28 -12.55
N ARG A 156 4.18 -18.20 -12.00
CA ARG A 156 4.47 -18.85 -10.71
C ARG A 156 5.84 -19.54 -10.72
N GLN A 157 6.16 -20.31 -11.76
CA GLN A 157 7.44 -21.02 -11.85
C GLN A 157 8.64 -20.07 -11.90
N ILE A 158 8.50 -18.94 -12.61
CA ILE A 158 9.55 -17.90 -12.66
C ILE A 158 9.74 -17.28 -11.27
N LEU A 159 8.65 -16.92 -10.59
CA LEU A 159 8.71 -16.35 -9.24
C LEU A 159 9.32 -17.32 -8.22
N GLU A 160 8.98 -18.60 -8.29
CA GLU A 160 9.59 -19.64 -7.43
C GLU A 160 11.08 -19.84 -7.73
N ALA A 161 11.52 -19.70 -8.98
CA ALA A 161 12.95 -19.77 -9.32
C ALA A 161 13.73 -18.55 -8.78
N ILE A 162 13.12 -17.37 -8.79
CA ILE A 162 13.69 -16.17 -8.17
C ILE A 162 13.80 -16.35 -6.65
N ASP A 163 12.75 -16.86 -6.00
CA ASP A 163 12.75 -17.09 -4.53
C ASP A 163 13.82 -18.11 -4.11
N ARG A 164 14.06 -19.15 -4.91
CA ARG A 164 15.15 -20.11 -4.70
C ARG A 164 16.55 -19.55 -5.00
N GLY A 165 16.62 -18.39 -5.66
CA GLY A 165 17.88 -17.78 -6.12
C GLY A 165 18.48 -18.46 -7.35
N ASP A 166 17.69 -19.29 -8.05
CA ASP A 166 18.08 -19.93 -9.31
C ASP A 166 18.05 -18.93 -10.48
N LEU A 167 17.27 -17.85 -10.34
CA LEU A 167 17.06 -16.82 -11.34
C LEU A 167 17.19 -15.42 -10.72
N SER A 168 17.80 -14.48 -11.42
CA SER A 168 17.73 -13.07 -11.05
C SER A 168 16.39 -12.45 -11.45
N ILE A 169 16.04 -11.33 -10.80
CA ILE A 169 14.81 -10.58 -11.15
C ILE A 169 14.88 -10.10 -12.61
N ASP A 170 16.03 -9.62 -13.06
CA ASP A 170 16.21 -9.13 -14.44
C ASP A 170 15.97 -10.25 -15.46
N GLU A 171 16.51 -11.45 -15.22
CA GLU A 171 16.26 -12.64 -16.05
C GLU A 171 14.78 -13.06 -16.00
N GLY A 172 14.14 -12.97 -14.83
CA GLY A 172 12.71 -13.26 -14.70
C GLY A 172 11.84 -12.29 -15.50
N VAL A 173 12.21 -11.00 -15.52
CA VAL A 173 11.52 -9.98 -16.33
C VAL A 173 11.72 -10.23 -17.83
N GLU A 174 12.92 -10.63 -18.26
CA GLU A 174 13.16 -11.03 -19.66
C GLU A 174 12.33 -12.25 -20.08
N MET A 175 12.03 -13.15 -19.15
CA MET A 175 11.21 -14.34 -19.42
C MET A 175 9.70 -14.03 -19.50
N LEU A 176 9.27 -12.83 -19.10
CA LEU A 176 7.88 -12.39 -19.11
C LEU A 176 7.54 -11.40 -20.24
N GLY A 177 8.54 -10.95 -21.02
CA GLY A 177 8.38 -10.01 -22.13
C GLY A 177 8.44 -10.67 -23.51
#